data_AF-A0A535IJC8-F1
#
_entry.id   AF-A0A535IJC8-F1
#
_cell.length_a   1.000
_cell.length_b   1.000
_cell.length_c   1.000
_cell.angle_alpha   90.00
_cell.angle_beta   90.00
_cell.angle_gamma   90.00
#
_symmetry.space_group_name_H-M   'P 1'
#
loop_
_entity.id
_entity.type
_entity.pdbx_description
1 polymer ?
#
loop_
_entity_poly.entity_id
_entity_poly.type
_entity_poly.pdbx_seq_one_letter_code
_entity_poly.pdbx_strand_id
1 'polypeptide(L)'
;VWLDQAIPSHNGQVWARGHRLRICGELRRLQAQGVLDVLAVTSALRAAYLRRAGFEPVVVPLGYDADTYGCDLGVERDIDVCFVGKVDSRRRRVLLERVGAQLAKRGTRLTIATDLYGEARTRFLNRSKIMLNILRAPHDFVGQRLMLGAANQALVVSEPMLDIAPFVDGKHLVISPLATLAETIEYYLAHDSERSAIAMEAYRFVRTHLTIEQMIGKLLSVPPQGNSN
;
A
#
# COMPACT_ATOMS: atom_id res chain seq x y z
N VAL A 1 -4.68 9.17 24.15
CA VAL A 1 -4.23 8.08 25.07
C VAL A 1 -3.78 6.80 24.33
N TRP A 2 -3.72 6.77 22.98
CA TRP A 2 -3.30 5.57 22.21
C TRP A 2 -2.05 5.79 21.33
N LEU A 3 -1.14 6.69 21.73
CA LEU A 3 0.16 6.89 21.06
C LEU A 3 1.38 6.52 21.92
N ASP A 4 1.18 6.09 23.17
CA ASP A 4 2.26 5.79 24.12
C ASP A 4 2.42 4.30 24.49
N GLN A 5 1.66 3.39 23.88
CA GLN A 5 1.81 1.96 24.16
C GLN A 5 2.11 1.16 22.91
N ALA A 6 3.34 1.32 22.42
CA ALA A 6 4.26 0.22 22.15
C ALA A 6 5.52 0.72 21.45
N ILE A 7 6.52 1.19 22.21
CA ILE A 7 7.84 0.54 22.22
C ILE A 7 8.44 0.69 23.64
N PRO A 8 8.30 -0.31 24.52
CA PRO A 8 9.08 -0.35 25.75
C PRO A 8 10.54 -0.71 25.45
N SER A 9 11.45 0.04 26.04
CA SER A 9 12.86 -0.33 26.23
C SER A 9 13.02 -1.09 27.54
N HIS A 10 13.54 -2.32 27.50
CA HIS A 10 14.51 -2.92 28.44
C HIS A 10 14.68 -4.42 28.12
N ASN A 11 15.91 -4.82 27.76
CA ASN A 11 16.43 -6.19 27.69
C ASN A 11 15.94 -7.18 26.60
N GLY A 12 16.20 -6.85 25.32
CA GLY A 12 16.61 -7.79 24.24
C GLY A 12 15.56 -8.83 23.77
N GLN A 13 15.17 -8.94 22.50
CA GLN A 13 15.93 -8.95 21.23
C GLN A 13 14.87 -9.22 20.11
N VAL A 14 14.89 -8.79 18.84
CA VAL A 14 15.80 -8.00 17.97
C VAL A 14 14.93 -7.24 16.96
N TRP A 15 14.87 -5.91 17.05
CA TRP A 15 14.85 -5.10 15.82
C TRP A 15 16.32 -4.94 15.46
N ALA A 16 16.76 -5.31 14.26
CA ALA A 16 18.18 -5.36 13.90
C ALA A 16 18.86 -4.00 14.18
N ARG A 17 19.53 -3.89 15.34
CA ARG A 17 20.20 -2.68 15.83
C ARG A 17 21.25 -2.18 14.83
N GLY A 18 21.81 -3.09 14.03
CA GLY A 18 22.83 -2.78 13.02
C GLY A 18 22.32 -1.99 11.81
N HIS A 19 21.07 -2.15 11.36
CA HIS A 19 20.58 -1.46 10.17
C HIS A 19 20.03 -0.04 10.47
N ARG A 20 19.52 0.18 11.69
CA ARG A 20 18.91 1.46 12.11
C ARG A 20 19.92 2.60 12.25
N LEU A 21 21.11 2.32 12.78
CA LEU A 21 22.20 3.30 12.81
C LEU A 21 22.79 3.52 11.41
N ARG A 22 22.67 2.52 10.53
CA ARG A 22 23.20 2.61 9.18
C ARG A 22 22.43 3.63 8.35
N ILE A 23 21.10 3.56 8.21
CA ILE A 23 20.43 4.50 7.30
C ILE A 23 20.54 5.96 7.74
N CYS A 24 20.32 6.28 9.03
CA CYS A 24 20.49 7.65 9.51
C CYS A 24 21.96 8.08 9.50
N GLY A 25 22.90 7.17 9.80
CA GLY A 25 24.33 7.45 9.72
C GLY A 25 24.81 7.72 8.29
N GLU A 26 24.37 6.92 7.33
CA GLU A 26 24.64 7.09 5.90
C GLU A 26 24.01 8.39 5.39
N LEU A 27 22.76 8.69 5.73
CA LEU A 27 22.11 9.94 5.35
C LEU A 27 22.86 11.16 5.93
N ARG A 28 23.27 11.12 7.20
CA ARG A 28 24.10 12.18 7.80
C ARG A 28 25.46 12.31 7.12
N ARG A 29 26.09 11.19 6.78
CA ARG A 29 27.35 11.18 6.03
C ARG A 29 27.17 11.83 4.65
N LEU A 30 26.11 11.48 3.92
CA LEU A 30 25.82 12.06 2.60
C LEU A 30 25.52 13.55 2.70
N GLN A 31 24.78 13.98 3.72
CA GLN A 31 24.52 15.39 4.01
C GLN A 31 25.81 16.15 4.33
N ALA A 32 26.64 15.62 5.23
CA ALA A 32 27.94 16.21 5.58
C ALA A 32 28.92 16.29 4.40
N GLN A 33 28.79 15.38 3.42
CA GLN A 33 29.57 15.40 2.17
C GLN A 33 28.97 16.32 1.10
N GLY A 34 27.83 16.97 1.36
CA GLY A 34 27.12 17.79 0.38
C GLY A 34 26.55 16.99 -0.81
N VAL A 35 26.34 15.69 -0.63
CA VAL A 35 25.80 14.79 -1.67
C VAL A 35 24.27 14.67 -1.58
N LEU A 36 23.69 14.90 -0.40
CA LEU A 36 22.25 14.80 -0.18
C LEU A 36 21.60 16.18 -0.28
N ASP A 37 21.11 16.54 -1.47
CA ASP A 37 20.36 17.79 -1.69
C ASP A 37 18.89 17.68 -1.29
N VAL A 38 18.25 16.53 -1.55
CA VAL A 38 16.82 16.34 -1.27
C VAL A 38 16.60 14.94 -0.73
N LEU A 39 15.91 14.86 0.41
CA LEU A 39 15.46 13.59 0.99
C LEU A 39 13.95 13.41 0.77
N ALA A 40 13.57 12.51 -0.14
CA ALA A 40 12.17 12.20 -0.41
C ALA A 40 11.77 10.81 0.09
N VAL A 41 10.56 10.69 0.62
CA VAL A 41 9.96 9.42 1.05
C VAL A 41 8.52 9.29 0.60
N THR A 42 8.03 8.06 0.46
CA THR A 42 6.70 7.77 -0.08
C THR A 42 5.57 7.76 0.96
N SER A 43 5.87 8.02 2.23
CA SER A 43 4.91 7.83 3.32
C SER A 43 5.12 8.88 4.42
N ALA A 44 4.01 9.37 4.96
CA ALA A 44 4.01 10.35 6.05
C ALA A 44 4.61 9.75 7.33
N LEU A 45 4.34 8.46 7.59
CA LEU A 45 4.92 7.74 8.72
C LEU A 45 6.46 7.69 8.64
N ARG A 46 7.02 7.43 7.46
CA ARG A 46 8.47 7.46 7.23
C ARG A 46 9.05 8.86 7.39
N ALA A 47 8.35 9.88 6.89
CA ALA A 47 8.77 11.26 7.07
C ALA A 47 8.80 11.64 8.56
N ALA A 48 7.77 11.30 9.32
CA ALA A 48 7.72 11.55 10.76
C ALA A 48 8.88 10.87 11.51
N TYR A 49 9.22 9.63 11.13
CA TYR A 49 10.38 8.93 11.69
C TYR A 49 11.70 9.68 11.41
N LEU A 50 11.93 10.12 10.18
CA LEU A 50 13.15 10.82 9.77
C LEU A 50 13.22 12.25 10.37
N ARG A 51 12.09 12.95 10.52
CA ARG A 51 12.03 14.23 11.24
C ARG A 51 12.49 14.10 12.68
N ARG A 52 12.06 13.05 13.39
CA ARG A 52 12.55 12.75 14.75
C ARG A 52 14.05 12.45 14.79
N ALA A 53 14.66 12.10 13.66
CA ALA A 53 16.09 11.86 13.54
C ALA A 53 16.90 13.11 13.11
N GLY A 54 16.22 14.24 12.90
CA GLY A 54 16.82 15.54 12.54
C GLY A 54 16.89 15.83 11.04
N PHE A 55 16.15 15.09 10.20
CA PHE A 55 16.08 15.35 8.76
C PHE A 55 14.79 16.09 8.39
N GLU A 56 14.77 16.76 7.24
CA GLU A 56 13.57 17.44 6.72
C GLU A 56 13.03 16.76 5.45
N PRO A 57 12.58 15.49 5.52
CA PRO A 57 12.13 14.79 4.34
C PRO A 57 10.85 15.39 3.74
N VAL A 58 10.76 15.36 2.42
CA VAL A 58 9.54 15.64 1.67
C VAL A 58 8.78 14.35 1.41
N VAL A 59 7.43 14.41 1.49
CA VAL A 59 6.58 13.26 1.19
C VAL A 59 6.15 13.33 -0.27
N VAL A 60 6.62 12.38 -1.07
CA VAL A 60 6.27 12.24 -2.49
C VAL A 60 5.67 10.84 -2.67
N PRO A 61 4.33 10.71 -2.80
CA PRO A 61 3.69 9.42 -3.06
C PRO A 61 4.24 8.70 -4.29
N LEU A 62 3.91 7.42 -4.43
CA LEU A 62 4.26 6.68 -5.65
C LEU A 62 3.55 7.27 -6.87
N GLY A 63 4.32 7.38 -7.96
CA GLY A 63 3.81 7.78 -9.27
C GLY A 63 3.17 6.60 -10.00
N TYR A 64 1.96 6.80 -10.51
CA TYR A 64 1.26 5.91 -11.41
C TYR A 64 1.88 5.98 -12.81
N ASP A 65 2.09 4.81 -13.37
CA ASP A 65 2.45 4.55 -14.76
C ASP A 65 1.72 3.27 -15.20
N ALA A 66 1.22 3.26 -16.43
CA ALA A 66 0.38 2.18 -16.96
C ALA A 66 1.19 0.88 -17.16
N ASP A 67 2.45 0.97 -17.57
CA ASP A 67 3.29 -0.21 -17.80
C ASP A 67 3.60 -0.94 -16.49
N THR A 68 3.83 -0.14 -15.43
CA THR A 68 4.18 -0.65 -14.10
C THR A 68 2.98 -1.17 -13.33
N TYR A 69 1.83 -0.48 -13.37
CA TYR A 69 0.68 -0.79 -12.51
C TYR A 69 -0.52 -1.40 -13.24
N GLY A 70 -0.59 -1.21 -14.56
CA GLY A 70 -1.71 -1.63 -15.40
C GLY A 70 -2.67 -0.50 -15.74
N CYS A 71 -3.71 -0.86 -16.45
CA CYS A 71 -4.79 0.01 -16.88
C CYS A 71 -6.10 -0.79 -16.94
N ASP A 72 -7.21 -0.08 -17.14
CA ASP A 72 -8.50 -0.70 -17.44
C ASP A 72 -8.47 -1.32 -18.85
N LEU A 73 -8.84 -2.60 -18.92
CA LEU A 73 -8.91 -3.36 -20.18
C LEU A 73 -10.35 -3.51 -20.69
N GLY A 74 -11.37 -3.03 -19.95
CA GLY A 74 -12.77 -3.13 -20.35
C GLY A 74 -13.29 -4.57 -20.47
N VAL A 75 -12.72 -5.50 -19.70
CA VAL A 75 -13.11 -6.93 -19.72
C VAL A 75 -14.11 -7.26 -18.62
N GLU A 76 -14.82 -8.38 -18.80
CA GLU A 76 -15.72 -8.91 -17.77
C GLU A 76 -14.96 -9.30 -16.50
N ARG A 77 -15.55 -8.99 -15.34
CA ARG A 77 -15.01 -9.33 -14.02
C ARG A 77 -15.64 -10.60 -13.47
N ASP A 78 -15.04 -11.74 -13.80
CA ASP A 78 -15.50 -13.09 -13.43
C ASP A 78 -14.81 -13.67 -12.18
N ILE A 79 -13.83 -12.97 -11.60
CA ILE A 79 -13.18 -13.34 -10.33
C ILE A 79 -13.77 -12.48 -9.21
N ASP A 80 -14.49 -13.09 -8.27
CA ASP A 80 -15.11 -12.35 -7.16
C ASP A 80 -14.06 -11.67 -6.27
N VAL A 81 -13.11 -12.46 -5.77
CA VAL A 81 -12.09 -11.99 -4.83
C VAL A 81 -10.75 -12.60 -5.18
N CYS A 82 -9.72 -11.76 -5.24
CA CYS A 82 -8.35 -12.23 -5.43
C CYS A 82 -7.40 -11.74 -4.34
N PHE A 83 -6.32 -12.48 -4.12
CA PHE A 83 -5.11 -11.98 -3.45
C PHE A 83 -3.93 -12.15 -4.39
N VAL A 84 -3.16 -11.08 -4.60
CA VAL A 84 -1.94 -11.11 -5.41
C VAL A 84 -0.71 -10.95 -4.53
N GLY A 85 0.23 -11.90 -4.66
CA GLY A 85 1.56 -11.84 -4.06
C GLY A 85 1.93 -13.07 -3.23
N LYS A 86 3.14 -13.06 -2.66
CA LYS A 86 3.69 -14.21 -1.94
C LYS A 86 2.98 -14.46 -0.60
N VAL A 87 2.74 -15.74 -0.32
CA VAL A 87 2.19 -16.29 0.95
C VAL A 87 3.31 -16.92 1.79
N ASP A 88 4.44 -16.24 1.83
CA ASP A 88 5.67 -16.70 2.49
C ASP A 88 5.64 -16.51 4.01
N SER A 89 4.92 -15.51 4.52
CA SER A 89 4.77 -15.27 5.96
C SER A 89 3.69 -16.16 6.59
N ARG A 90 3.98 -16.67 7.80
CA ARG A 90 3.01 -17.41 8.63
C ARG A 90 1.72 -16.62 8.82
N ARG A 91 1.83 -15.29 9.02
CA ARG A 91 0.69 -14.38 9.18
C ARG A 91 -0.21 -14.39 7.96
N ARG A 92 0.33 -14.15 6.76
CA ARG A 92 -0.46 -14.15 5.53
C ARG A 92 -1.14 -15.48 5.29
N ARG A 93 -0.41 -16.58 5.50
CA ARG A 93 -0.96 -17.93 5.33
C ARG A 93 -2.19 -18.16 6.20
N VAL A 94 -2.06 -17.93 7.51
CA VAL A 94 -3.15 -18.12 8.48
C VAL A 94 -4.33 -17.20 8.17
N LEU A 95 -4.08 -15.92 7.84
CA LEU A 95 -5.16 -14.98 7.56
C LEU A 95 -5.88 -15.27 6.25
N LEU A 96 -5.15 -15.61 5.18
CA LEU A 96 -5.77 -15.96 3.89
C LEU A 96 -6.55 -17.27 3.98
N GLU A 97 -6.05 -18.27 4.71
CA GLU A 97 -6.78 -19.50 4.98
C GLU A 97 -8.07 -19.23 5.76
N ARG A 98 -7.99 -18.43 6.83
CA ARG A 98 -9.16 -18.05 7.64
C ARG A 98 -10.20 -17.29 6.81
N VAL A 99 -9.79 -16.24 6.10
CA VAL A 99 -10.70 -15.42 5.28
C VAL A 99 -11.27 -16.26 4.13
N GLY A 100 -10.44 -17.08 3.49
CA GLY A 100 -10.86 -18.00 2.44
C GLY A 100 -11.92 -18.99 2.94
N ALA A 101 -11.74 -19.58 4.12
CA ALA A 101 -12.73 -20.48 4.72
C ALA A 101 -14.04 -19.76 5.09
N GLN A 102 -13.97 -18.50 5.54
CA GLN A 102 -15.16 -17.69 5.82
C GLN A 102 -15.93 -17.34 4.54
N LEU A 103 -15.23 -16.97 3.46
CA LEU A 103 -15.83 -16.69 2.15
C LEU A 103 -16.44 -17.96 1.53
N ALA A 104 -15.74 -19.10 1.62
CA ALA A 104 -16.22 -20.36 1.07
C ALA A 104 -17.54 -20.82 1.72
N LYS A 105 -17.71 -20.59 3.04
CA LYS A 105 -18.98 -20.85 3.75
C LYS A 105 -20.16 -20.02 3.22
N ARG A 106 -19.87 -18.94 2.49
CA ARG A 106 -20.84 -18.00 1.90
C ARG A 106 -20.98 -18.19 0.38
N GLY A 107 -20.28 -19.17 -0.20
CA GLY A 107 -20.30 -19.44 -1.63
C GLY A 107 -19.29 -18.63 -2.45
N THR A 108 -18.48 -17.78 -1.82
CA THR A 108 -17.50 -16.92 -2.51
C THR A 108 -16.13 -17.56 -2.57
N ARG A 109 -15.51 -17.55 -3.76
CA ARG A 109 -14.17 -18.09 -3.98
C ARG A 109 -13.10 -17.00 -3.83
N LEU A 110 -12.16 -17.20 -2.90
CA LEU A 110 -10.91 -16.44 -2.85
C LEU A 110 -9.86 -17.08 -3.79
N THR A 111 -9.44 -16.35 -4.82
CA THR A 111 -8.39 -16.79 -5.75
C THR A 111 -7.03 -16.22 -5.34
N ILE A 112 -6.09 -17.08 -4.99
CA ILE A 112 -4.72 -16.67 -4.64
C ILE A 112 -3.83 -16.81 -5.87
N ALA A 113 -3.19 -15.71 -6.29
CA ALA A 113 -2.26 -15.71 -7.41
C ALA A 113 -0.86 -15.25 -6.95
N THR A 114 0.13 -16.10 -7.16
CA THR A 114 1.55 -15.79 -6.95
C THR A 114 2.24 -15.57 -8.29
N ASP A 115 3.38 -14.88 -8.25
CA ASP A 115 4.29 -14.76 -9.41
C ASP A 115 3.65 -14.20 -10.68
N LEU A 116 2.63 -13.34 -10.53
CA LEU A 116 2.02 -12.57 -11.61
C LEU A 116 2.72 -11.22 -11.79
N TYR A 117 3.18 -10.97 -13.02
CA TYR A 117 3.88 -9.75 -13.41
C TYR A 117 3.35 -9.21 -14.74
N GLY A 118 3.65 -7.92 -15.00
CA GLY A 118 3.32 -7.24 -16.25
C GLY A 118 1.87 -7.46 -16.70
N GLU A 119 1.70 -7.74 -17.99
CA GLU A 119 0.37 -7.94 -18.59
C GLU A 119 -0.44 -9.07 -17.97
N ALA A 120 0.21 -10.17 -17.55
CA ALA A 120 -0.51 -11.30 -16.95
C ALA A 120 -1.18 -10.88 -15.63
N ARG A 121 -0.49 -10.05 -14.83
CA ARG A 121 -1.06 -9.44 -13.63
C ARG A 121 -2.17 -8.46 -13.97
N THR A 122 -1.97 -7.60 -14.98
CA THR A 122 -2.98 -6.63 -15.43
C THR A 122 -4.27 -7.34 -15.86
N ARG A 123 -4.17 -8.37 -16.71
CA ARG A 123 -5.32 -9.18 -17.14
C ARG A 123 -6.03 -9.86 -15.96
N PHE A 124 -5.28 -10.43 -15.03
CA PHE A 124 -5.85 -11.07 -13.85
C PHE A 124 -6.60 -10.09 -12.94
N LEU A 125 -6.00 -8.94 -12.64
CA LEU A 125 -6.65 -7.91 -11.83
C LEU A 125 -7.86 -7.28 -12.54
N ASN A 126 -7.82 -7.12 -13.87
CA ASN A 126 -8.97 -6.63 -14.64
C ASN A 126 -10.14 -7.61 -14.70
N ARG A 127 -9.92 -8.90 -14.44
CA ARG A 127 -10.99 -9.89 -14.23
C ARG A 127 -11.50 -9.93 -12.79
N SER A 128 -10.84 -9.23 -11.87
CA SER A 128 -11.15 -9.29 -10.44
C SER A 128 -12.09 -8.15 -10.03
N LYS A 129 -13.14 -8.47 -9.26
CA LYS A 129 -14.03 -7.47 -8.65
C LYS A 129 -13.39 -6.84 -7.42
N ILE A 130 -12.83 -7.66 -6.53
CA ILE A 130 -12.18 -7.25 -5.28
C ILE A 130 -10.75 -7.80 -5.23
N MET A 131 -9.79 -6.93 -4.88
CA MET A 131 -8.43 -7.29 -4.51
C MET A 131 -8.28 -7.22 -2.99
N LEU A 132 -8.18 -8.37 -2.35
CA LEU A 132 -7.91 -8.50 -0.93
C LEU A 132 -6.44 -8.10 -0.63
N ASN A 133 -6.27 -7.18 0.31
CA ASN A 133 -4.98 -6.77 0.82
C ASN A 133 -4.76 -7.27 2.26
N ILE A 134 -3.78 -8.16 2.42
CA ILE A 134 -3.28 -8.63 3.72
C ILE A 134 -1.79 -8.30 3.83
N LEU A 135 -1.43 -7.60 4.89
CA LEU A 135 -0.07 -7.17 5.20
C LEU A 135 0.81 -8.38 5.55
N ARG A 136 2.08 -8.33 5.14
CA ARG A 136 3.09 -9.27 5.61
C ARG A 136 3.46 -8.95 7.05
N ALA A 137 3.58 -7.66 7.36
CA ALA A 137 3.86 -7.11 8.68
C ALA A 137 3.11 -5.77 8.91
N PRO A 138 2.85 -5.37 10.18
CA PRO A 138 2.05 -4.17 10.48
C PRO A 138 2.61 -2.85 9.91
N HIS A 139 3.91 -2.78 9.66
CA HIS A 139 4.63 -1.60 9.18
C HIS A 139 4.99 -1.68 7.68
N ASP A 140 4.40 -2.63 6.95
CA ASP A 140 4.61 -2.73 5.52
C ASP A 140 4.15 -1.44 4.82
N PHE A 141 4.90 -1.06 3.78
CA PHE A 141 4.45 -0.02 2.86
C PHE A 141 3.39 -0.59 1.92
N VAL A 142 2.25 0.09 1.82
CA VAL A 142 1.05 -0.44 1.15
C VAL A 142 0.75 0.24 -0.18
N GLY A 143 1.38 1.38 -0.46
CA GLY A 143 1.07 2.21 -1.63
C GLY A 143 1.14 1.44 -2.96
N GLN A 144 2.08 0.50 -3.12
CA GLN A 144 2.14 -0.34 -4.33
C GLN A 144 0.88 -1.19 -4.52
N ARG A 145 0.34 -1.77 -3.45
CA ARG A 145 -0.84 -2.65 -3.53
C ARG A 145 -2.12 -1.85 -3.78
N LEU A 146 -2.24 -0.68 -3.15
CA LEU A 146 -3.35 0.23 -3.40
C LEU A 146 -3.33 0.73 -4.84
N MET A 147 -2.16 1.11 -5.36
CA MET A 147 -1.97 1.52 -6.75
C MET A 147 -2.35 0.40 -7.73
N LEU A 148 -1.96 -0.85 -7.46
CA LEU A 148 -2.31 -2.00 -8.32
C LEU A 148 -3.83 -2.21 -8.41
N GLY A 149 -4.55 -2.23 -7.29
CA GLY A 149 -6.00 -2.37 -7.33
C GLY A 149 -6.68 -1.21 -8.05
N ALA A 150 -6.29 0.03 -7.70
CA ALA A 150 -6.82 1.24 -8.31
C ALA A 150 -6.60 1.27 -9.84
N ALA A 151 -5.38 0.98 -10.31
CA ALA A 151 -5.03 1.01 -11.72
C ALA A 151 -5.82 0.03 -12.61
N ASN A 152 -6.32 -1.06 -12.02
CA ASN A 152 -7.04 -2.14 -12.71
C ASN A 152 -8.54 -2.18 -12.36
N GLN A 153 -9.04 -1.14 -11.68
CA GLN A 153 -10.42 -1.00 -11.20
C GLN A 153 -10.93 -2.21 -10.38
N ALA A 154 -10.03 -2.85 -9.64
CA ALA A 154 -10.41 -3.84 -8.63
C ALA A 154 -10.53 -3.11 -7.28
N LEU A 155 -11.68 -3.21 -6.61
CA LEU A 155 -11.85 -2.60 -5.29
C LEU A 155 -10.83 -3.23 -4.34
N VAL A 156 -9.98 -2.40 -3.72
CA VAL A 156 -9.09 -2.89 -2.66
C VAL A 156 -9.87 -2.95 -1.35
N VAL A 157 -10.00 -4.17 -0.80
CA VAL A 157 -10.48 -4.38 0.57
C VAL A 157 -9.29 -4.81 1.41
N SER A 158 -9.00 -4.07 2.47
CA SER A 158 -7.80 -4.24 3.28
C SER A 158 -8.13 -4.39 4.76
N GLU A 159 -7.28 -5.11 5.47
CA GLU A 159 -7.17 -4.94 6.92
C GLU A 159 -6.65 -3.52 7.27
N PRO A 160 -6.76 -3.06 8.53
CA PRO A 160 -6.23 -1.77 8.95
C PRO A 160 -4.73 -1.62 8.70
N MET A 161 -4.34 -0.45 8.20
CA MET A 161 -2.97 -0.10 7.83
C MET A 161 -2.53 1.16 8.59
N LEU A 162 -1.24 1.28 8.90
CA LEU A 162 -0.71 2.43 9.65
C LEU A 162 -0.67 3.73 8.84
N ASP A 163 -0.53 3.64 7.52
CA ASP A 163 -0.42 4.79 6.63
C ASP A 163 -1.06 4.43 5.28
N ILE A 164 -2.19 5.08 4.98
CA ILE A 164 -2.90 4.92 3.71
C ILE A 164 -2.78 6.14 2.81
N ALA A 165 -2.16 7.23 3.28
CA ALA A 165 -2.09 8.45 2.52
C ALA A 165 -1.35 8.21 1.19
N PRO A 166 -1.79 8.84 0.09
CA PRO A 166 -2.88 9.81 -0.01
C PRO A 166 -4.25 9.17 -0.31
N PHE A 167 -4.39 7.85 -0.19
CA PHE A 167 -5.67 7.17 -0.35
C PHE A 167 -6.60 7.43 0.85
N VAL A 168 -7.92 7.31 0.64
CA VAL A 168 -8.94 7.64 1.63
C VAL A 168 -9.92 6.47 1.72
N ASP A 169 -10.14 5.99 2.94
CA ASP A 169 -11.09 4.91 3.24
C ASP A 169 -12.53 5.29 2.83
N GLY A 170 -13.27 4.33 2.29
CA GLY A 170 -14.60 4.54 1.70
C GLY A 170 -14.61 5.31 0.38
N LYS A 171 -13.48 5.87 -0.06
CA LYS A 171 -13.37 6.65 -1.31
C LYS A 171 -12.48 5.98 -2.36
N HIS A 172 -11.32 5.47 -1.97
CA HIS A 172 -10.37 4.83 -2.90
C HIS A 172 -10.12 3.35 -2.58
N LEU A 173 -10.52 2.91 -1.39
CA LEU A 173 -10.39 1.55 -0.87
C LEU A 173 -11.39 1.38 0.26
N VAL A 174 -11.51 0.16 0.77
CA VAL A 174 -12.27 -0.15 1.97
C VAL A 174 -11.35 -0.79 3.00
N ILE A 175 -11.35 -0.25 4.22
CA ILE A 175 -10.70 -0.85 5.37
C ILE A 175 -11.74 -1.58 6.22
N SER A 176 -11.43 -2.81 6.61
CA SER A 176 -12.27 -3.60 7.51
C SER A 176 -11.43 -4.38 8.51
N PRO A 177 -11.85 -4.47 9.79
CA PRO A 177 -11.20 -5.35 10.76
C PRO A 177 -11.09 -6.79 10.26
N LEU A 178 -10.01 -7.48 10.62
CA LEU A 178 -9.79 -8.88 10.25
C LEU A 178 -10.94 -9.82 10.65
N ALA A 179 -11.68 -9.48 11.71
CA ALA A 179 -12.81 -10.27 12.18
C ALA A 179 -14.00 -10.24 11.22
N THR A 180 -14.22 -9.10 10.57
CA THR A 180 -15.39 -8.79 9.71
C THR A 180 -15.03 -8.73 8.23
N LEU A 181 -13.78 -9.04 7.87
CA LEU A 181 -13.25 -8.88 6.52
C LEU A 181 -14.08 -9.63 5.47
N ALA A 182 -14.47 -10.87 5.78
CA ALA A 182 -15.29 -11.67 4.89
C ALA A 182 -16.71 -11.07 4.72
N GLU A 183 -17.33 -10.57 5.78
CA GLU A 183 -18.65 -9.92 5.70
C GLU A 183 -18.60 -8.63 4.87
N THR A 184 -17.54 -7.84 5.03
CA THR A 184 -17.33 -6.65 4.21
C THR A 184 -17.17 -7.00 2.73
N ILE A 185 -16.43 -8.06 2.41
CA ILE A 185 -16.27 -8.52 1.03
C ILE A 185 -17.61 -8.93 0.43
N GLU A 186 -18.41 -9.74 1.14
CA GLU A 186 -19.75 -10.14 0.69
C GLU A 186 -20.66 -8.94 0.46
N TYR A 187 -20.62 -7.97 1.37
CA TYR A 187 -21.38 -6.73 1.21
C TYR A 187 -21.06 -6.07 -0.14
N TYR A 188 -19.79 -5.81 -0.44
CA TYR A 188 -19.43 -5.17 -1.71
C TYR A 188 -19.60 -6.06 -2.95
N LEU A 189 -19.63 -7.39 -2.80
CA LEU A 189 -20.04 -8.28 -3.90
C LEU A 189 -21.53 -8.14 -4.21
N ALA A 190 -22.37 -7.96 -3.19
CA ALA A 190 -23.81 -7.72 -3.35
C ALA A 190 -24.17 -6.27 -3.75
N HIS A 191 -23.28 -5.30 -3.53
CA HIS A 191 -23.50 -3.87 -3.80
C HIS A 191 -22.62 -3.39 -4.96
N ASP A 192 -22.93 -3.86 -6.17
CA ASP A 192 -22.12 -3.64 -7.37
C ASP A 192 -21.88 -2.16 -7.71
N SER A 193 -22.93 -1.34 -7.66
CA SER A 193 -22.85 0.09 -7.97
C SER A 193 -21.93 0.84 -7.01
N GLU A 194 -22.03 0.56 -5.72
CA GLU A 194 -21.18 1.17 -4.69
C GLU A 194 -19.72 0.70 -4.82
N ARG A 195 -19.51 -0.61 -4.96
CA ARG A 195 -18.18 -1.20 -5.18
C ARG A 195 -17.50 -0.55 -6.39
N SER A 196 -18.21 -0.49 -7.51
CA SER A 196 -17.72 0.05 -8.77
C SER A 196 -17.44 1.56 -8.68
N ALA A 197 -18.25 2.31 -7.92
CA ALA A 197 -18.01 3.73 -7.68
C ALA A 197 -16.69 3.98 -6.93
N ILE A 198 -16.41 3.22 -5.86
CA ILE A 198 -15.15 3.33 -5.09
C ILE A 198 -13.95 2.93 -5.96
N ALA A 199 -14.05 1.82 -6.70
CA ALA A 199 -12.98 1.38 -7.58
C ALA A 199 -12.70 2.38 -8.71
N MET A 200 -13.74 2.98 -9.30
CA MET A 200 -13.62 4.01 -10.32
C MET A 200 -13.01 5.31 -9.77
N GLU A 201 -13.38 5.72 -8.56
CA GLU A 201 -12.78 6.90 -7.93
C GLU A 201 -11.29 6.68 -7.62
N ALA A 202 -10.92 5.48 -7.15
CA ALA A 202 -9.51 5.10 -6.98
C ALA A 202 -8.75 5.16 -8.32
N TYR A 203 -9.32 4.59 -9.38
CA TYR A 203 -8.75 4.60 -10.72
C TYR A 203 -8.54 6.03 -11.26
N ARG A 204 -9.55 6.89 -11.14
CA ARG A 204 -9.44 8.31 -11.52
C ARG A 204 -8.36 9.01 -10.71
N PHE A 205 -8.37 8.83 -9.39
CA PHE A 205 -7.43 9.46 -8.48
C PHE A 205 -5.98 9.16 -8.86
N VAL A 206 -5.62 7.90 -9.08
CA VAL A 206 -4.23 7.54 -9.41
C VAL A 206 -3.79 8.10 -10.77
N ARG A 207 -4.69 8.13 -11.76
CA ARG A 207 -4.41 8.62 -13.12
C ARG A 207 -4.38 10.13 -13.26
N THR A 208 -4.87 10.87 -12.28
CA THR A 208 -5.02 12.33 -12.38
C THR A 208 -4.30 13.11 -11.29
N HIS A 209 -4.03 12.48 -10.14
CA HIS A 209 -3.41 13.15 -8.98
C HIS A 209 -2.10 12.49 -8.53
N LEU A 210 -1.89 11.22 -8.90
CA LEU A 210 -0.70 10.47 -8.54
C LEU A 210 0.11 10.05 -9.77
N THR A 211 0.01 10.71 -10.91
CA THR A 211 0.81 10.36 -12.09
C THR A 211 2.32 10.45 -11.80
N ILE A 212 3.12 9.66 -12.50
CA ILE A 212 4.59 9.70 -12.34
C ILE A 212 5.13 11.10 -12.66
N GLU A 213 4.57 11.79 -13.64
CA GLU A 213 4.90 13.17 -14.01
C GLU A 213 4.64 14.13 -12.86
N GLN A 214 3.48 14.04 -12.21
CA GLN A 214 3.16 14.88 -11.04
C GLN A 214 4.06 14.58 -9.85
N MET A 215 4.39 13.31 -9.59
CA MET A 215 5.24 12.94 -8.46
C MET A 215 6.69 13.39 -8.68
N ILE A 216 7.21 13.22 -9.89
CA ILE A 216 8.52 13.75 -10.28
C ILE A 216 8.51 15.28 -10.24
N GLY A 217 7.48 15.94 -10.76
CA GLY A 217 7.35 17.40 -10.69
C GLY A 217 7.37 17.92 -9.25
N LYS A 218 6.66 17.25 -8.32
CA LYS A 218 6.73 17.57 -6.89
C LYS A 218 8.15 17.41 -6.35
N LEU A 219 8.83 16.31 -6.69
CA LEU A 219 10.21 16.08 -6.26
C LEU A 219 11.16 17.18 -6.76
N LEU A 220 11.06 17.56 -8.04
CA LEU A 220 11.92 18.57 -8.66
C LEU A 220 11.61 20.00 -8.19
N SER A 221 10.39 20.26 -7.70
CA SER A 221 10.03 21.57 -7.12
C SER A 221 10.59 21.81 -5.71
N VAL A 222 11.16 20.78 -5.08
CA VAL A 222 11.71 20.89 -3.73
C VAL A 222 13.08 21.56 -3.83
N PRO A 223 13.28 22.71 -3.17
CA PRO A 223 14.58 23.36 -3.17
C PRO A 223 15.62 22.45 -2.49
N PRO A 224 16.90 22.50 -2.92
CA PRO A 224 17.98 21.83 -2.22
C PRO A 224 17.95 22.20 -0.74
N GLN A 225 17.99 21.19 0.12
CA GLN A 225 18.11 21.33 1.56
C GLN A 225 19.55 21.72 1.84
N GLY A 226 19.81 23.03 1.83
CA GLY A 226 21.14 23.57 2.05
C GLY A 226 21.73 23.10 3.38
N ASN A 227 23.04 22.88 3.39
CA ASN A 227 23.80 22.64 4.62
C ASN A 227 23.72 23.91 5.49
N SER A 228 22.82 23.91 6.47
CA SER A 228 22.90 24.82 7.60
C SER A 228 24.18 24.48 8.37
N ASN A 229 25.29 25.11 7.99
CA ASN A 229 26.49 25.21 8.83
C ASN A 229 26.21 26.15 9.99
#